data_AF-A0A9E5RB73-F1
#
_entry.id   AF-A0A9E5RB73-F1
#
_cell.length_a   1.000
_cell.length_b   1.000
_cell.length_c   1.000
_cell.angle_alpha   90.00
_cell.angle_beta   90.00
_cell.angle_gamma   90.00
#
_symmetry.space_group_name_H-M   'P 1'
#
loop_
_entity.id
_entity.type
_entity.pdbx_description
1 polymer ?
#
loop_
_entity_poly.entity_id
_entity_poly.type
_entity_poly.pdbx_seq_one_letter_code
_entity_poly.pdbx_strand_id
1 'polypeptide(L)'
;MMELTLFLQICMGFFGIIGFLHGVYREFVATLGIVLGLWLITEFDWVLNVVLNVHDPGLNFAFSALLLIIFVFFAYQQAPTTFVPSRYRKGRGIRLPEYKGWQMRLMGAVLGAFNGYLVVGSLWYFMDQFEYPLSSLFMMPVSGSNSAEFVNNLPLVWLQQNNLLLAIIIAIVVLVIVFR
;
A
#
# COMPACT_ATOMS: atom_id res chain seq x y z
N MET A 1 -19.43 14.29 -12.27
CA MET A 1 -19.11 13.22 -11.30
C MET A 1 -17.67 12.81 -11.56
N MET A 2 -16.84 12.64 -10.52
CA MET A 2 -15.44 12.24 -10.71
C MET A 2 -15.40 10.71 -10.81
N GLU A 3 -14.79 10.19 -11.88
CA GLU A 3 -14.53 8.75 -12.02
C GLU A 3 -13.58 8.29 -10.89
N LEU A 4 -13.89 7.15 -10.25
CA LEU A 4 -13.05 6.57 -9.19
C LEU A 4 -11.63 6.28 -9.70
N THR A 5 -11.51 5.87 -10.97
CA THR A 5 -10.22 5.71 -11.63
C THR A 5 -9.42 7.01 -11.70
N LEU A 6 -10.06 8.14 -12.00
CA LEU A 6 -9.38 9.44 -12.04
C LEU A 6 -8.93 9.87 -10.64
N PHE A 7 -9.78 9.64 -9.63
CA PHE A 7 -9.42 9.89 -8.23
C PHE A 7 -8.18 9.08 -7.83
N LEU A 8 -8.16 7.77 -8.14
CA LEU A 8 -7.01 6.90 -7.90
C LEU A 8 -5.75 7.43 -8.60
N GLN A 9 -5.83 7.81 -9.88
CA GLN A 9 -4.70 8.33 -10.65
C GLN A 9 -4.14 9.62 -10.04
N ILE A 10 -5.00 10.52 -9.57
CA ILE A 10 -4.59 11.75 -8.88
C ILE A 10 -3.85 11.40 -7.58
N CYS A 11 -4.39 10.48 -6.78
CA CYS A 11 -3.73 10.02 -5.55
C CYS A 11 -2.37 9.35 -5.84
N MET A 12 -2.27 8.52 -6.88
CA MET A 12 -1.00 7.96 -7.35
C MET A 12 -0.01 9.06 -7.72
N GLY A 13 -0.46 10.11 -8.39
CA GLY A 13 0.36 11.29 -8.70
C GLY A 13 0.91 11.98 -7.45
N PHE A 14 0.07 12.21 -6.44
CA PHE A 14 0.51 12.79 -5.16
C PHE A 14 1.55 11.92 -4.45
N PHE A 15 1.30 10.61 -4.35
CA PHE A 15 2.27 9.69 -3.77
C PHE A 15 3.57 9.62 -4.59
N GLY A 16 3.50 9.76 -5.91
CA GLY A 16 4.69 9.88 -6.74
C GLY A 16 5.51 11.15 -6.45
N ILE A 17 4.85 12.29 -6.22
CA ILE A 17 5.53 13.51 -5.78
C ILE A 17 6.18 13.31 -4.41
N ILE A 18 5.47 12.67 -3.47
CA ILE A 18 6.02 12.34 -2.15
C ILE A 18 7.25 11.45 -2.30
N GLY A 19 7.17 10.37 -3.08
CA GLY A 19 8.30 9.45 -3.30
C GLY A 19 9.51 10.10 -3.99
N PHE A 20 9.28 11.07 -4.88
CA PHE A 20 10.34 11.88 -5.48
C PHE A 20 11.13 12.70 -4.45
N LEU A 21 10.44 13.16 -3.39
CA LEU A 21 11.02 13.94 -2.29
C LEU A 21 11.63 13.05 -1.20
N HIS A 22 11.03 11.90 -0.93
CA HIS A 22 11.43 10.98 0.15
C HIS A 22 12.59 10.06 -0.22
N GLY A 23 12.73 9.71 -1.51
CA GLY A 23 13.80 8.88 -2.05
C GLY A 23 13.48 7.38 -2.06
N VAL A 24 14.10 6.68 -3.03
CA VAL A 24 13.84 5.26 -3.38
C VAL A 24 13.84 4.31 -2.18
N TYR A 25 14.87 4.38 -1.34
CA TYR A 25 15.05 3.40 -0.27
C TYR A 25 13.93 3.46 0.78
N ARG A 26 13.47 4.67 1.09
CA ARG A 26 12.35 4.85 2.03
C ARG A 26 11.06 4.34 1.43
N GLU A 27 10.81 4.66 0.17
CA GLU A 27 9.62 4.16 -0.53
C GLU A 27 9.63 2.64 -0.67
N PHE A 28 10.80 2.02 -0.92
CA PHE A 28 10.91 0.56 -1.00
C PHE A 28 10.60 -0.11 0.35
N VAL A 29 11.14 0.41 1.46
CA VAL A 29 10.80 -0.09 2.81
C VAL A 29 9.31 0.10 3.10
N ALA A 30 8.73 1.24 2.71
CA ALA A 30 7.30 1.47 2.81
C ALA A 30 6.51 0.44 1.99
N THR A 31 6.92 0.13 0.75
CA THR A 31 6.28 -0.90 -0.09
C THR A 31 6.23 -2.24 0.62
N LEU A 32 7.34 -2.68 1.22
CA LEU A 32 7.39 -3.94 1.97
C LEU A 32 6.41 -3.93 3.15
N GLY A 33 6.38 -2.83 3.92
CA GLY A 33 5.45 -2.68 5.04
C GLY A 33 3.97 -2.66 4.61
N ILE A 34 3.67 -2.00 3.48
CA ILE A 34 2.32 -1.96 2.90
C ILE A 34 1.89 -3.36 2.46
N VAL A 35 2.73 -4.09 1.71
CA VAL A 35 2.42 -5.44 1.25
C VAL A 35 2.21 -6.40 2.41
N LEU A 36 3.05 -6.32 3.45
CA LEU A 36 2.85 -7.08 4.69
C LEU A 36 1.53 -6.73 5.38
N GLY A 37 1.20 -5.45 5.50
CA GLY A 37 -0.06 -4.99 6.07
C GLY A 37 -1.27 -5.49 5.29
N LEU A 38 -1.23 -5.45 3.96
CA LEU A 38 -2.28 -5.97 3.09
C LEU A 38 -2.52 -7.46 3.30
N TRP A 39 -1.45 -8.25 3.41
CA TRP A 39 -1.60 -9.66 3.73
C TRP A 39 -2.18 -9.89 5.10
N LEU A 40 -1.68 -9.20 6.13
CA LEU A 40 -2.25 -9.34 7.47
C LEU A 40 -3.75 -9.04 7.46
N ILE A 41 -4.19 -7.95 6.82
CA ILE A 41 -5.62 -7.62 6.75
C ILE A 41 -6.42 -8.75 6.08
N THR A 42 -5.94 -9.26 4.94
CA THR A 42 -6.66 -10.31 4.19
C THR A 42 -6.63 -11.67 4.87
N GLU A 43 -5.53 -12.03 5.52
CA GLU A 43 -5.38 -13.29 6.24
C GLU A 43 -6.17 -13.28 7.56
N PHE A 44 -6.31 -12.12 8.21
CA PHE A 44 -7.05 -11.98 9.47
C PHE A 44 -8.53 -11.62 9.29
N ASP A 45 -9.06 -11.61 8.07
CA ASP A 45 -10.49 -11.33 7.81
C ASP A 45 -11.42 -12.32 8.55
N TRP A 46 -11.00 -13.58 8.68
CA TRP A 46 -11.77 -14.57 9.45
C TRP A 46 -11.92 -14.20 10.93
N VAL A 47 -11.00 -13.42 11.52
CA VAL A 47 -11.10 -12.99 12.92
C VAL A 47 -12.31 -12.07 13.10
N LEU A 48 -12.56 -11.16 12.15
CA LEU A 48 -13.71 -10.26 12.21
C LEU A 48 -15.03 -11.04 12.10
N ASN A 49 -15.10 -11.92 11.11
CA ASN A 49 -16.33 -12.63 10.77
C ASN A 49 -16.66 -13.74 11.77
N VAL A 50 -15.65 -14.45 12.30
CA VAL A 50 -15.83 -15.62 13.18
C VAL A 50 -15.71 -15.27 14.66
N VAL A 51 -14.70 -14.48 15.05
CA VAL A 51 -14.43 -14.20 16.47
C VAL A 51 -15.27 -13.02 16.96
N LEU A 52 -15.32 -11.94 16.18
CA LEU A 52 -16.06 -10.73 16.53
C LEU A 52 -17.52 -10.76 16.05
N ASN A 53 -17.89 -11.75 15.22
CA ASN A 53 -19.25 -11.96 14.70
C ASN A 53 -19.85 -10.71 14.01
N VAL A 54 -18.99 -9.86 13.42
CA VAL A 54 -19.40 -8.63 12.75
C VAL A 54 -19.82 -8.97 11.32
N HIS A 55 -21.11 -8.80 11.03
CA HIS A 55 -21.71 -9.08 9.72
C HIS A 55 -22.11 -7.81 8.95
N ASP A 56 -21.89 -6.63 9.53
CA ASP A 56 -22.19 -5.35 8.87
C ASP A 56 -21.07 -5.01 7.87
N PRO A 57 -21.37 -4.93 6.55
CA PRO A 57 -20.37 -4.59 5.53
C PRO A 57 -19.71 -3.23 5.78
N GLY A 58 -20.44 -2.26 6.36
CA GLY A 58 -19.91 -0.95 6.67
C GLY A 58 -18.84 -1.00 7.76
N LEU A 59 -19.06 -1.81 8.81
CA LEU A 59 -18.07 -2.00 9.87
C LEU A 59 -16.85 -2.79 9.39
N ASN A 60 -17.05 -3.83 8.57
CA ASN A 60 -15.96 -4.62 8.01
C ASN A 60 -15.07 -3.79 7.08
N PHE A 61 -15.67 -2.94 6.25
CA PHE A 61 -14.93 -1.94 5.46
C PHE A 61 -14.17 -0.97 6.36
N ALA A 62 -14.84 -0.34 7.33
CA ALA A 62 -14.21 0.65 8.20
C ALA A 62 -13.03 0.08 8.97
N PHE A 63 -13.16 -1.17 9.45
CA PHE A 63 -12.09 -1.86 10.15
C PHE A 63 -10.91 -2.15 9.22
N SER A 64 -11.15 -2.70 8.03
CA SER A 64 -10.10 -3.01 7.05
C SER A 64 -9.37 -1.74 6.58
N ALA A 65 -10.12 -0.67 6.32
CA ALA A 65 -9.57 0.63 5.94
C ALA A 65 -8.74 1.26 7.07
N LEU A 66 -9.23 1.19 8.31
CA LEU A 66 -8.53 1.72 9.49
C LEU A 66 -7.23 0.95 9.74
N LEU A 67 -7.25 -0.38 9.67
CA LEU A 67 -6.04 -1.19 9.77
C LEU A 67 -5.05 -0.86 8.66
N LEU A 68 -5.52 -0.73 7.41
CA LEU A 68 -4.64 -0.35 6.30
C LEU A 68 -3.96 0.98 6.56
N ILE A 69 -4.71 2.01 7.00
CA ILE A 69 -4.14 3.31 7.34
C ILE A 69 -3.11 3.19 8.46
N ILE A 70 -3.37 2.39 9.49
CA ILE A 70 -2.41 2.14 10.58
C ILE A 70 -1.14 1.46 10.05
N PHE A 71 -1.26 0.42 9.24
CA PHE A 71 -0.10 -0.27 8.67
C PHE A 71 0.70 0.65 7.74
N VAL A 72 0.04 1.42 6.88
CA VAL A 72 0.68 2.40 5.99
C VAL A 72 1.40 3.47 6.81
N PHE A 73 0.76 3.99 7.86
CA PHE A 73 1.37 4.95 8.76
C PHE A 73 2.66 4.37 9.36
N PHE A 74 2.62 3.16 9.93
CA PHE A 74 3.82 2.53 10.47
C PHE A 74 4.86 2.19 9.41
N ALA A 75 4.46 1.82 8.19
CA ALA A 75 5.37 1.56 7.08
C ALA A 75 6.16 2.81 6.69
N TYR A 76 5.52 3.99 6.70
CA TYR A 76 6.17 5.27 6.41
C TYR A 76 6.92 5.89 7.61
N GLN A 77 6.50 5.60 8.84
CA GLN A 77 7.15 6.10 10.07
C GLN A 77 8.48 5.42 10.38
N GLN A 78 8.76 4.25 9.81
CA GLN A 78 10.02 3.55 10.04
C GLN A 78 11.20 4.41 9.59
N ALA A 79 11.93 4.95 10.56
CA ALA A 79 13.20 5.62 10.30
C ALA A 79 14.16 4.63 9.62
N PRO A 80 14.90 5.04 8.58
CA PRO A 80 15.78 4.16 7.82
C PRO A 80 17.06 3.86 8.62
N THR A 81 16.93 3.20 9.77
CA THR A 81 18.07 2.79 10.60
C THR A 81 18.46 1.34 10.36
N THR A 82 17.56 0.52 9.82
CA THR A 82 17.76 -0.94 9.66
C THR A 82 18.55 -1.32 8.40
N PHE A 83 18.40 -0.59 7.29
CA PHE A 83 19.04 -0.91 6.01
C PHE A 83 20.30 -0.10 5.70
N VAL A 84 20.77 0.71 6.66
CA VAL A 84 21.98 1.52 6.49
C VAL A 84 23.13 0.78 7.14
N PRO A 85 24.09 0.25 6.36
CA PRO A 85 25.21 -0.48 6.93
C PRO A 85 25.94 0.37 7.98
N SER A 86 26.18 -0.23 9.14
CA SER A 86 26.84 0.35 10.33
C SER A 86 28.13 1.14 10.01
N ARG A 87 28.77 0.90 8.87
CA ARG A 87 29.99 1.61 8.43
C ARG A 87 29.77 3.09 8.12
N TYR A 88 28.53 3.56 7.93
CA TYR A 88 28.20 4.98 7.77
C TYR A 88 27.81 5.68 9.09
N ARG A 89 27.83 4.96 10.21
CA ARG A 89 27.43 5.44 11.55
C ARG A 89 28.63 5.99 12.34
N LYS A 90 29.45 6.86 11.73
CA LYS A 90 30.47 7.62 12.46
C LYS A 90 30.38 9.11 12.13
N GLY A 91 29.75 9.84 13.06
CA GLY A 91 29.97 11.26 13.27
C GLY A 91 29.12 12.21 12.42
N ARG A 92 28.23 12.95 13.11
CA ARG A 92 27.51 14.16 12.65
C ARG A 92 26.55 13.97 11.48
N GLY A 93 25.27 13.87 11.83
CA GLY A 93 24.14 14.03 10.91
C GLY A 93 24.10 12.93 9.85
N ILE A 94 23.18 11.98 10.01
CA ILE A 94 22.89 10.98 8.98
C ILE A 94 22.24 11.72 7.80
N ARG A 95 23.05 12.42 7.01
CA ARG A 95 22.84 12.48 5.58
C ARG A 95 23.30 11.11 5.12
N LEU A 96 22.33 10.23 4.90
CA LEU A 96 22.53 9.11 3.99
C LEU A 96 23.30 9.64 2.78
N PRO A 97 24.10 8.83 2.06
CA PRO A 97 24.41 9.19 0.70
C PRO A 97 23.04 9.34 0.01
N GLU A 98 22.52 10.57 -0.01
CA GLU A 98 21.63 11.01 -1.06
C GLU A 98 22.47 10.71 -2.28
N TYR A 99 22.19 9.57 -2.91
CA TYR A 99 22.59 9.34 -4.26
C TYR A 99 21.84 10.42 -5.05
N LYS A 100 22.43 11.62 -5.12
CA LYS A 100 21.90 12.88 -5.65
C LYS A 100 21.72 12.83 -7.18
N GLY A 101 21.54 11.65 -7.74
CA GLY A 101 21.15 11.47 -9.13
C GLY A 101 19.67 11.77 -9.27
N TRP A 102 19.34 12.64 -10.21
CA TRP A 102 17.97 12.83 -10.70
C TRP A 102 17.26 11.48 -10.99
N GLN A 103 18.01 10.49 -11.48
CA GLN A 103 17.55 9.11 -11.72
C GLN A 103 16.99 8.43 -10.47
N MET A 104 17.67 8.55 -9.32
CA MET A 104 17.17 7.94 -8.08
C MET A 104 15.93 8.66 -7.57
N ARG A 105 15.83 9.98 -7.74
CA ARG A 105 14.60 10.71 -7.38
C ARG A 105 13.41 10.29 -8.24
N LEU A 106 13.62 10.13 -9.55
CA LEU A 106 12.60 9.58 -10.46
C LEU A 106 12.16 8.17 -10.07
N MET A 107 13.11 7.31 -9.69
CA MET A 107 12.77 5.95 -9.25
C MET A 107 11.98 5.98 -7.92
N GLY A 108 12.27 6.95 -7.05
CA GLY A 108 11.46 7.23 -5.87
C GLY A 108 10.05 7.69 -6.25
N ALA A 109 9.90 8.48 -7.31
CA ALA A 109 8.59 8.89 -7.82
C ALA A 109 7.76 7.71 -8.33
N VAL A 110 8.38 6.80 -9.08
CA VAL A 110 7.72 5.59 -9.58
C VAL A 110 7.30 4.68 -8.42
N LEU A 111 8.19 4.43 -7.46
CA LEU A 111 7.85 3.65 -6.27
C LEU A 111 6.79 4.33 -5.42
N GLY A 112 6.84 5.66 -5.28
CA GLY A 112 5.80 6.44 -4.61
C GLY A 112 4.45 6.23 -5.29
N ALA A 113 4.36 6.42 -6.61
CA ALA A 113 3.12 6.19 -7.35
C ALA A 113 2.61 4.75 -7.21
N PHE A 114 3.52 3.77 -7.21
CA PHE A 114 3.18 2.37 -6.95
C PHE A 114 2.65 2.16 -5.52
N ASN A 115 3.25 2.77 -4.50
CA ASN A 115 2.75 2.75 -3.13
C ASN A 115 1.36 3.41 -3.03
N GLY A 116 1.14 4.54 -3.71
CA GLY A 116 -0.17 5.19 -3.79
C GLY A 116 -1.22 4.28 -4.42
N TYR A 117 -0.86 3.55 -5.47
CA TYR A 117 -1.71 2.54 -6.10
C TYR A 117 -2.01 1.38 -5.13
N LEU A 118 -1.01 0.84 -4.43
CA LEU A 118 -1.22 -0.20 -3.42
C LEU A 118 -2.15 0.26 -2.29
N VAL A 119 -1.98 1.48 -1.79
CA VAL A 119 -2.78 1.98 -0.66
C VAL A 119 -4.20 2.33 -1.10
N VAL A 120 -4.33 3.25 -2.06
CA VAL A 120 -5.63 3.80 -2.47
C VAL A 120 -6.40 2.77 -3.29
N GLY A 121 -5.71 1.98 -4.12
CA GLY A 121 -6.32 0.87 -4.85
C GLY A 121 -6.81 -0.23 -3.93
N SER A 122 -6.11 -0.53 -2.82
CA SER A 122 -6.61 -1.50 -1.84
C SER A 122 -7.77 -0.96 -1.02
N LEU A 123 -7.80 0.34 -0.70
CA LEU A 123 -8.98 0.98 -0.11
C LEU A 123 -10.20 0.86 -1.04
N TRP A 124 -10.01 1.11 -2.34
CA TRP A 124 -11.08 0.91 -3.32
C TRP A 124 -11.48 -0.56 -3.42
N TYR A 125 -10.53 -1.50 -3.39
CA TYR A 125 -10.84 -2.94 -3.36
C TYR A 125 -11.71 -3.30 -2.15
N PHE A 126 -11.41 -2.81 -0.95
CA PHE A 126 -12.26 -3.06 0.21
C PHE A 126 -13.65 -2.44 0.05
N MET A 127 -13.76 -1.25 -0.56
CA MET A 127 -15.07 -0.68 -0.87
C MET A 127 -15.88 -1.58 -1.82
N ASP A 128 -15.24 -2.12 -2.85
CA ASP A 128 -15.87 -3.00 -3.84
C ASP A 128 -16.31 -4.34 -3.19
N GLN A 129 -15.45 -4.94 -2.37
CA GLN A 129 -15.73 -6.18 -1.64
C GLN A 129 -16.94 -6.06 -0.70
N PHE A 130 -17.17 -4.89 -0.10
CA PHE A 130 -18.25 -4.65 0.85
C PHE A 130 -19.43 -3.86 0.24
N GLU A 131 -19.61 -3.90 -1.09
CA GLU A 131 -20.73 -3.30 -1.81
C GLU A 131 -20.88 -1.78 -1.66
N TYR A 132 -19.77 -1.04 -1.61
CA TYR A 132 -19.71 0.43 -1.51
C TYR A 132 -20.50 0.97 -0.31
N PRO A 133 -20.10 0.67 0.94
CA PRO A 133 -20.83 1.10 2.13
C PRO A 133 -20.84 2.63 2.31
N LEU A 134 -19.94 3.34 1.64
CA LEU A 134 -19.89 4.80 1.55
C LEU A 134 -20.65 5.35 0.32
N SER A 135 -21.72 4.69 -0.13
CA SER A 135 -22.50 5.08 -1.31
C SER A 135 -23.02 6.52 -1.28
N SER A 136 -23.15 7.12 -0.09
CA SER A 136 -23.48 8.53 0.12
C SER A 136 -22.36 9.50 -0.29
N LEU A 137 -21.11 9.06 -0.29
CA LEU A 137 -19.91 9.84 -0.65
C LEU A 137 -19.31 9.41 -1.99
N PHE A 138 -19.37 8.11 -2.32
CA PHE A 138 -18.79 7.53 -3.54
C PHE A 138 -19.80 6.64 -4.23
N MET A 139 -20.16 6.94 -5.48
CA MET A 139 -21.09 6.10 -6.23
C MET A 139 -20.40 4.85 -6.76
N MET A 140 -21.14 3.74 -6.71
CA MET A 140 -20.74 2.48 -7.35
C MET A 140 -20.48 2.73 -8.85
N PRO A 141 -19.39 2.17 -9.43
CA PRO A 141 -19.12 2.26 -10.85
C PRO A 141 -20.30 1.73 -11.67
N VAL A 142 -20.80 2.53 -12.61
CA VAL A 142 -21.84 2.08 -13.54
C VAL A 142 -21.23 1.10 -14.53
N SER A 143 -21.94 -0.01 -14.82
CA SER A 143 -21.50 -1.01 -15.81
C SER A 143 -21.16 -0.35 -17.16
N GLY A 144 -19.96 -0.63 -17.68
CA GLY A 144 -19.45 -0.04 -18.93
C GLY A 144 -18.69 1.28 -18.76
N SER A 145 -18.51 1.78 -17.52
CA SER A 145 -17.58 2.88 -17.22
C SER A 145 -16.13 2.40 -17.13
N ASN A 146 -15.18 3.30 -17.38
CA ASN A 146 -13.75 3.04 -17.18
C ASN A 146 -13.45 2.59 -15.74
N SER A 147 -14.23 3.07 -14.76
CA SER A 147 -14.12 2.66 -13.36
C SER A 147 -14.52 1.20 -13.15
N ALA A 148 -15.57 0.72 -13.82
CA ALA A 148 -16.02 -0.67 -13.72
C ALA A 148 -14.99 -1.64 -14.32
N GLU A 149 -14.36 -1.29 -15.45
CA GLU A 149 -13.31 -2.12 -16.05
C GLU A 149 -12.04 -2.16 -15.18
N PHE A 150 -11.71 -1.05 -14.52
CA PHE A 150 -10.50 -0.92 -13.73
C PHE A 150 -10.56 -1.70 -12.40
N VAL A 151 -11.74 -2.06 -11.90
CA VAL A 151 -11.88 -2.87 -10.66
C VAL A 151 -11.06 -4.17 -10.75
N ASN A 152 -11.01 -4.81 -11.92
CA ASN A 152 -10.23 -6.03 -12.13
C ASN A 152 -8.70 -5.82 -12.05
N ASN A 153 -8.27 -4.56 -12.18
CA ASN A 153 -6.88 -4.14 -12.07
C ASN A 153 -6.55 -3.56 -10.70
N LEU A 154 -7.37 -3.80 -9.66
CA LEU A 154 -7.04 -3.36 -8.30
C LEU A 154 -5.92 -4.23 -7.69
N PRO A 155 -5.09 -3.65 -6.79
CA PRO A 155 -3.91 -4.32 -6.23
C PRO A 155 -4.19 -5.72 -5.70
N LEU A 156 -5.20 -5.82 -4.83
CA LEU A 156 -5.55 -7.05 -4.14
C LEU A 156 -6.10 -8.13 -5.06
N VAL A 157 -6.71 -7.77 -6.19
CA VAL A 157 -7.25 -8.73 -7.16
C VAL A 157 -6.13 -9.60 -7.73
N TRP A 158 -5.05 -8.99 -8.23
CA TRP A 158 -3.92 -9.75 -8.78
C TRP A 158 -2.93 -10.23 -7.71
N LEU A 159 -2.85 -9.55 -6.56
CA LEU A 159 -2.02 -9.99 -5.44
C LEU A 159 -2.55 -11.28 -4.79
N GLN A 160 -3.86 -11.46 -4.69
CA GLN A 160 -4.45 -12.67 -4.13
C GLN A 160 -4.51 -13.83 -5.14
N GLN A 161 -4.49 -13.53 -6.44
CA GLN A 161 -4.44 -14.57 -7.48
C GLN A 161 -3.25 -15.50 -7.25
N ASN A 162 -3.52 -16.81 -7.27
CA ASN A 162 -2.52 -17.87 -7.12
C ASN A 162 -1.64 -17.75 -5.87
N ASN A 163 -2.15 -17.14 -4.78
CA ASN A 163 -1.39 -16.90 -3.54
C ASN A 163 -0.10 -16.09 -3.76
N LEU A 164 -0.08 -15.21 -4.78
CA LEU A 164 1.10 -14.40 -5.11
C LEU A 164 1.57 -13.57 -3.91
N LEU A 165 0.64 -12.96 -3.19
CA LEU A 165 0.93 -12.12 -2.04
C LEU A 165 1.54 -12.91 -0.87
N LEU A 166 1.14 -14.17 -0.65
CA LEU A 166 1.82 -15.06 0.29
C LEU A 166 3.25 -15.37 -0.19
N ALA A 167 3.43 -15.67 -1.48
CA ALA A 167 4.76 -15.95 -2.05
C ALA A 167 5.71 -14.74 -1.93
N ILE A 168 5.20 -13.53 -2.17
CA ILE A 168 5.95 -12.27 -1.98
C ILE A 168 6.38 -12.15 -0.51
N ILE A 169 5.50 -12.45 0.44
CA ILE A 169 5.83 -12.34 1.87
C ILE A 169 6.86 -13.35 2.31
N ILE A 170 6.75 -14.59 1.85
CA ILE A 170 7.77 -15.60 2.10
C ILE A 170 9.13 -15.11 1.58
N ALA A 171 9.17 -14.54 0.37
CA ALA A 171 10.39 -13.97 -0.18
C ALA A 171 10.91 -12.80 0.69
N ILE A 172 10.05 -11.89 1.15
CA ILE A 172 10.43 -10.79 2.04
C ILE A 172 11.03 -11.33 3.35
N VAL A 173 10.38 -12.29 4.00
CA VAL A 173 10.86 -12.90 5.25
C VAL A 173 12.21 -13.59 5.05
N VAL A 174 12.37 -14.36 3.97
CA VAL A 174 13.64 -15.00 3.62
C VAL A 174 14.74 -13.97 3.41
N LEU A 175 14.46 -12.90 2.65
CA LEU A 175 15.43 -11.81 2.44
C LEU A 175 15.84 -11.17 3.77
N VAL A 176 14.89 -10.87 4.66
CA VAL A 176 15.19 -10.29 5.97
C VAL A 176 16.05 -11.23 6.82
N ILE A 177 15.81 -12.54 6.80
CA ILE A 177 16.61 -13.52 7.54
C ILE A 177 18.01 -13.65 6.97
N VAL A 178 18.15 -13.70 5.64
CA VAL A 178 19.43 -13.93 4.95
C VAL A 178 20.35 -12.71 5.03
N PHE A 179 19.80 -11.50 4.97
CA PHE A 179 20.57 -10.25 4.97
C PHE A 179 20.72 -9.59 6.34
N ARG A 180 20.25 -10.24 7.41
CA ARG A 180 20.49 -9.82 8.80
C ARG A 180 21.79 -10.41 9.34
#